data_AF-A0A2B7YWK9-F1
#
_entry.id   AF-A0A2B7YWK9-F1
#
_cell.length_a   1.000
_cell.length_b   1.000
_cell.length_c   1.000
_cell.angle_alpha   90.00
_cell.angle_beta   90.00
_cell.angle_gamma   90.00
#
_symmetry.space_group_name_H-M   'P 1'
#
loop_
_entity.id
_entity.type
_entity.pdbx_description
1 polymer ?
#
loop_
_entity_poly.entity_id
_entity_poly.type
_entity_poly.pdbx_seq_one_letter_code
_entity_poly.pdbx_strand_id
1 'polypeptide(L)'
;MNPTNFANHGGSMPMGDKPPFPQMQGQPKNEPTHQVLLKHIFAALQSQGTFQGWQGDVPVRDRGSKIFQIISSLRLVENNIPKILTAAVNYEEKAFKQSRDRVGY
;
A
#
# COMPACT_ATOMS: atom_id res chain seq x y z
N MET A 1 33.27 1.67 -40.40
CA MET A 1 32.59 1.09 -39.23
C MET A 1 33.14 1.79 -37.99
N ASN A 2 32.29 2.31 -37.10
CA ASN A 2 32.68 3.09 -35.94
C ASN A 2 33.22 2.22 -34.79
N PRO A 3 34.35 2.57 -34.13
CA PRO A 3 34.76 1.93 -32.89
C PRO A 3 34.50 2.85 -31.68
N THR A 4 33.95 2.30 -30.59
CA THR A 4 34.15 2.86 -29.25
C THR A 4 34.12 1.74 -28.21
N ASN A 5 35.29 1.52 -27.61
CA ASN A 5 35.60 0.78 -26.39
C ASN A 5 34.79 1.32 -25.17
N PHE A 6 34.65 0.70 -24.00
CA PHE A 6 35.64 -0.04 -23.21
C PHE A 6 34.96 -1.06 -22.27
N ALA A 7 35.61 -2.23 -22.17
CA ALA A 7 35.45 -3.16 -21.07
C ALA A 7 35.96 -2.52 -19.77
N ASN A 8 35.18 -2.61 -18.68
CA ASN A 8 35.67 -2.20 -17.36
C ASN A 8 36.31 -3.41 -16.68
N HIS A 9 37.61 -3.26 -16.40
CA HIS A 9 38.49 -4.28 -15.87
C HIS A 9 38.30 -4.44 -14.37
N GLY A 10 38.27 -5.68 -13.89
CA GLY A 10 38.41 -5.99 -12.49
C GLY A 10 39.75 -5.46 -11.94
N GLY A 11 39.68 -4.80 -10.80
CA GLY A 11 40.85 -4.35 -10.04
C GLY A 11 40.66 -4.71 -8.57
N SER A 12 41.53 -5.59 -8.09
CA SER A 12 41.62 -6.06 -6.71
C SER A 12 42.47 -5.10 -5.86
N MET A 13 41.99 -4.85 -4.62
CA MET A 13 42.75 -4.43 -3.40
C MET A 13 43.23 -2.96 -3.30
N PRO A 14 43.57 -2.40 -2.10
CA PRO A 14 43.66 -2.96 -0.73
C PRO A 14 42.95 -2.14 0.39
N MET A 15 42.98 -2.68 1.62
CA MET A 15 42.59 -2.08 2.91
C MET A 15 43.14 -0.65 3.16
N GLY A 16 42.33 0.22 3.78
CA GLY A 16 42.78 1.49 4.36
C GLY A 16 41.64 2.49 4.67
N ASP A 17 41.28 2.58 5.95
CA ASP A 17 40.65 3.73 6.65
C ASP A 17 39.47 4.49 6.03
N LYS A 18 38.22 4.12 6.40
CA LYS A 18 37.02 5.00 6.35
C LYS A 18 35.99 4.60 7.45
N PRO A 19 35.14 5.54 7.91
CA PRO A 19 34.60 5.63 9.28
C PRO A 19 33.58 4.54 9.64
N PRO A 20 33.24 4.36 10.94
CA PRO A 20 32.23 3.41 11.35
C PRO A 20 30.85 4.01 11.05
N PHE A 21 30.44 3.98 9.78
CA PHE A 21 29.03 4.15 9.49
C PHE A 21 28.35 2.88 9.99
N PRO A 22 27.43 2.98 10.98
CA PRO A 22 26.67 1.82 11.38
C PRO A 22 25.88 1.42 10.16
N GLN A 23 26.15 0.22 9.64
CA GLN A 23 25.17 -0.49 8.83
C GLN A 23 23.92 -0.57 9.70
N MET A 24 23.02 0.39 9.54
CA MET A 24 21.65 0.21 9.94
C MET A 24 21.12 -0.88 9.02
N GLN A 25 21.35 -2.13 9.43
CA GLN A 25 20.44 -3.24 9.24
C GLN A 25 19.06 -2.77 9.75
N GLY A 26 18.39 -1.98 8.93
CA GLY A 26 17.01 -1.59 9.12
C GLY A 26 16.18 -2.84 8.89
N GLN A 27 15.94 -3.56 9.98
CA GLN A 27 15.00 -4.65 10.16
C GLN A 27 13.96 -4.75 9.02
N PRO A 28 13.72 -5.92 8.41
CA PRO A 28 12.42 -6.18 7.83
C PRO A 28 11.45 -6.28 9.01
N LYS A 29 11.02 -5.11 9.52
CA LYS A 29 9.89 -5.05 10.45
C LYS A 29 8.74 -5.70 9.72
N ASN A 30 8.04 -6.53 10.46
CA ASN A 30 6.92 -7.39 10.10
C ASN A 30 5.69 -6.58 9.63
N GLU A 31 5.91 -5.58 8.79
CA GLU A 31 4.89 -4.69 8.27
C GLU A 31 4.13 -5.48 7.21
N PRO A 32 2.79 -5.55 7.29
CA PRO A 32 2.00 -6.25 6.31
C PRO A 32 2.28 -5.64 4.93
N THR A 33 2.80 -6.48 4.05
CA THR A 33 3.14 -6.09 2.68
C THR A 33 1.89 -5.56 1.97
N HIS A 34 2.11 -4.71 0.98
CA HIS A 34 1.04 -4.17 0.13
C HIS A 34 0.05 -5.25 -0.35
N GLN A 35 0.54 -6.43 -0.72
CA GLN A 35 -0.30 -7.55 -1.15
C GLN A 35 -1.20 -8.10 -0.04
N VAL A 36 -0.72 -8.17 1.21
CA VAL A 36 -1.51 -8.65 2.36
C VAL A 36 -2.65 -7.67 2.65
N LEU A 37 -2.39 -6.36 2.59
CA LEU A 37 -3.42 -5.34 2.76
C LEU A 37 -4.51 -5.46 1.69
N LEU A 38 -4.12 -5.57 0.41
CA LEU A 38 -5.08 -5.73 -0.68
C LEU A 38 -5.96 -6.96 -0.49
N LYS A 39 -5.38 -8.11 -0.14
CA LYS A 39 -6.16 -9.33 0.15
C LYS A 39 -7.18 -9.11 1.25
N HIS A 40 -6.80 -8.42 2.33
CA HIS A 40 -7.71 -8.09 3.43
C HIS A 40 -8.85 -7.18 2.99
N ILE A 41 -8.55 -6.14 2.22
CA ILE A 41 -9.54 -5.19 1.70
C ILE A 41 -10.54 -5.89 0.79
N PHE A 42 -10.06 -6.72 -0.14
CA PHE A 42 -10.94 -7.46 -1.05
C PHE A 42 -11.85 -8.45 -0.31
N ALA A 43 -11.31 -9.19 0.66
CA ALA A 43 -12.12 -10.09 1.49
C ALA A 43 -13.21 -9.33 2.26
N ALA A 44 -12.87 -8.17 2.84
CA ALA A 44 -13.84 -7.33 3.52
C ALA A 44 -14.93 -6.81 2.57
N LEU A 45 -14.56 -6.30 1.39
CA LEU A 45 -15.52 -5.81 0.40
C LEU A 45 -16.45 -6.91 -0.13
N GLN A 46 -15.92 -8.12 -0.37
CA GLN A 46 -16.74 -9.26 -0.80
C GLN A 46 -17.77 -9.68 0.27
N SER A 47 -17.46 -9.48 1.55
CA SER A 47 -18.38 -9.82 2.65
C SER A 47 -19.56 -8.86 2.80
N GLN A 48 -19.53 -7.69 2.15
CA GLN A 48 -20.58 -6.67 2.26
C GLN A 48 -21.84 -6.97 1.41
N GLY A 49 -21.80 -8.04 0.61
CA GLY A 49 -22.93 -8.46 -0.23
C GLY A 49 -23.05 -7.65 -1.53
N THR A 50 -24.19 -7.82 -2.20
CA THR A 50 -24.50 -7.12 -3.45
C THR A 50 -25.21 -5.80 -3.17
N PHE A 51 -24.90 -4.79 -3.98
CA PHE A 51 -25.53 -3.47 -3.93
C PHE A 51 -26.40 -3.24 -5.17
N GLN A 52 -27.36 -2.34 -5.08
CA GLN A 52 -28.29 -1.99 -6.16
C GLN A 52 -28.21 -0.49 -6.51
N GLY A 53 -28.75 -0.11 -7.67
CA GLY A 53 -28.70 1.27 -8.15
C GLY A 53 -27.26 1.72 -8.43
N TRP A 54 -26.95 3.00 -8.18
CA TRP A 54 -25.64 3.58 -8.48
C TRP A 54 -24.49 2.86 -7.76
N GLN A 55 -24.74 2.27 -6.59
CA GLN A 55 -23.74 1.51 -5.84
C GLN A 55 -23.36 0.20 -6.55
N GLY A 56 -24.32 -0.43 -7.23
CA GLY A 56 -24.07 -1.63 -8.03
C GLY A 56 -23.16 -1.36 -9.24
N ASP A 57 -23.14 -0.11 -9.72
CA ASP A 57 -22.31 0.33 -10.84
C ASP A 57 -20.88 0.72 -10.42
N VAL A 58 -20.57 0.72 -9.12
CA VAL A 58 -19.23 1.06 -8.62
C VAL A 58 -18.35 -0.20 -8.58
N PRO A 59 -17.24 -0.25 -9.33
CA PRO A 59 -16.32 -1.38 -9.29
C PRO A 59 -15.73 -1.59 -7.90
N VAL A 60 -15.64 -2.86 -7.47
CA VAL A 60 -15.00 -3.24 -6.19
C VAL A 60 -13.55 -2.73 -6.11
N ARG A 61 -12.84 -2.69 -7.26
CA ARG A 61 -11.49 -2.13 -7.35
C ARG A 61 -11.44 -0.65 -6.94
N ASP A 62 -12.43 0.15 -7.35
CA ASP A 62 -12.46 1.59 -7.07
C ASP A 62 -12.69 1.83 -5.58
N ARG A 63 -13.60 1.06 -4.98
CA ARG A 63 -13.82 1.05 -3.52
C ARG A 63 -12.54 0.66 -2.77
N GLY A 64 -11.86 -0.40 -3.24
CA GLY A 64 -10.59 -0.85 -2.67
C GLY A 64 -9.49 0.22 -2.73
N SER A 65 -9.44 1.01 -3.82
CA SER A 65 -8.49 2.12 -3.94
C SER A 65 -8.76 3.23 -2.92
N LYS A 66 -10.03 3.59 -2.70
CA LYS A 66 -10.43 4.56 -1.65
C LYS A 66 -10.05 4.05 -0.25
N ILE A 67 -10.31 2.77 0.06
CA ILE A 67 -9.90 2.15 1.33
C ILE A 67 -8.38 2.23 1.52
N PHE A 68 -7.62 1.93 0.46
CA PHE A 68 -6.16 2.01 0.51
C PHE A 68 -5.67 3.43 0.81
N GLN A 69 -6.25 4.46 0.19
CA GLN A 69 -5.94 5.86 0.48
C GLN A 69 -6.24 6.24 1.94
N ILE A 70 -7.35 5.74 2.50
CA ILE A 70 -7.69 5.95 3.91
C ILE A 70 -6.64 5.27 4.82
N ILE A 71 -6.23 4.04 4.51
CA ILE A 71 -5.17 3.33 5.24
C ILE A 71 -3.85 4.11 5.20
N SER A 72 -3.43 4.57 4.02
CA SER A 72 -2.23 5.39 3.85
C SER A 72 -2.27 6.65 4.70
N SER A 73 -3.44 7.29 4.80
CA SER A 73 -3.63 8.50 5.60
C SER A 73 -3.61 8.19 7.11
N LEU A 74 -4.29 7.14 7.55
CA LEU A 74 -4.35 6.75 8.96
C LEU A 74 -2.99 6.29 9.51
N ARG A 75 -2.16 5.66 8.67
CA ARG A 75 -0.78 5.26 9.02
C ARG A 75 0.14 6.43 9.38
N LEU A 76 -0.24 7.66 9.05
CA LEU A 76 0.53 8.86 9.44
C LEU A 76 0.38 9.19 10.93
N VAL A 77 -0.68 8.71 11.59
CA VAL A 77 -1.04 9.08 12.97
C VAL A 77 -1.33 7.90 13.89
N GLU A 78 -1.48 6.70 13.34
CA GLU A 78 -1.74 5.46 14.07
C GLU A 78 -0.80 4.36 13.57
N ASN A 79 -0.28 3.53 14.47
CA ASN A 79 0.65 2.44 14.15
C ASN A 79 0.01 1.05 14.24
N ASN A 80 -1.17 0.94 14.86
CA ASN A 80 -1.88 -0.33 14.99
C ASN A 80 -2.57 -0.71 13.67
N ILE A 81 -1.93 -1.56 12.86
CA ILE A 81 -2.45 -1.95 11.54
C ILE A 81 -3.85 -2.59 11.58
N PRO A 82 -4.16 -3.56 12.47
CA PRO A 82 -5.52 -4.11 12.56
C PRO A 82 -6.59 -3.04 12.83
N LYS A 83 -6.30 -2.08 13.71
CA LYS A 83 -7.20 -0.95 14.00
C LYS A 83 -7.39 -0.05 12.78
N ILE A 84 -6.32 0.27 12.06
CA ILE A 84 -6.36 1.07 10.83
C ILE A 84 -7.20 0.39 9.75
N LEU A 85 -6.96 -0.91 9.52
CA LEU A 85 -7.71 -1.71 8.54
C LEU A 85 -9.21 -1.67 8.84
N THR A 86 -9.57 -1.93 10.09
CA THR A 86 -10.97 -1.95 10.54
C THR A 86 -11.61 -0.57 10.39
N ALA A 87 -10.91 0.49 10.81
CA ALA A 87 -11.40 1.86 10.69
C ALA A 87 -11.61 2.29 9.23
N ALA A 88 -10.65 1.97 8.35
CA ALA A 88 -10.72 2.35 6.94
C ALA A 88 -11.87 1.66 6.20
N VAL A 89 -12.04 0.35 6.40
CA VAL A 89 -13.15 -0.42 5.82
C VAL A 89 -14.48 0.10 6.33
N ASN A 90 -14.63 0.29 7.64
CA ASN A 90 -15.88 0.76 8.25
C ASN A 90 -16.23 2.18 7.79
N TYR A 91 -15.24 3.06 7.65
CA TYR A 91 -15.46 4.42 7.16
C TYR A 91 -15.94 4.40 5.71
N GLU A 92 -15.24 3.67 4.84
CA GLU A 92 -15.62 3.58 3.42
C GLU A 92 -17.00 2.94 3.26
N GLU A 93 -17.30 1.89 4.00
CA GLU A 93 -18.61 1.23 3.96
C GLU A 93 -19.74 2.17 4.41
N LYS A 94 -19.53 2.91 5.49
CA LYS A 94 -20.50 3.91 5.97
C LYS A 94 -20.71 5.01 4.94
N ALA A 95 -19.63 5.57 4.41
CA ALA A 95 -19.70 6.59 3.37
C ALA A 95 -20.46 6.05 2.15
N PHE A 96 -20.09 4.86 1.67
CA PHE A 96 -20.73 4.23 0.51
C PHE A 96 -22.22 4.01 0.72
N LYS A 97 -22.64 3.48 1.89
CA LYS A 97 -24.05 3.22 2.23
C LYS A 97 -24.87 4.48 2.49
N GLN A 98 -24.25 5.54 3.00
CA GLN A 98 -24.95 6.77 3.40
C GLN A 98 -25.00 7.82 2.29
N SER A 99 -24.13 7.74 1.29
CA SER A 99 -24.18 8.62 0.12
C SER A 99 -25.46 8.40 -0.67
N ARG A 100 -26.11 9.51 -1.06
CA ARG A 100 -27.36 9.49 -1.83
C ARG A 100 -27.13 9.06 -3.28
N ASP A 101 -26.00 9.46 -3.84
CA ASP A 101 -25.61 9.23 -5.23
C ASP A 101 -24.08 9.09 -5.33
N ARG A 102 -23.62 8.75 -6.54
CA ARG A 102 -22.20 8.55 -6.85
C ARG A 102 -21.36 9.82 -6.72
N VAL A 103 -21.96 11.01 -6.85
CA VAL A 103 -21.24 12.29 -6.78
C VAL A 103 -20.97 12.67 -5.33
N GLY A 104 -21.92 12.36 -4.44
CA GLY A 104 -21.76 12.50 -2.99
C GLY A 104 -20.93 11.40 -2.32
N TYR A 105 -20.29 10.51 -3.09
CA TYR A 105 -19.45 9.40 -2.62
C TYR A 105 -17.98 9.53 -3.06
#